data_AF-A0AA39JAC1-F1
#
_entry.id   AF-A0AA39JAC1-F1
#
_cell.length_a   1.000
_cell.length_b   1.000
_cell.length_c   1.000
_cell.angle_alpha   90.00
_cell.angle_beta   90.00
_cell.angle_gamma   90.00
#
_symmetry.space_group_name_H-M   'P 1'
#
loop_
_entity.id
_entity.type
_entity.pdbx_description
1 polymer ?
#
loop_
_entity_poly.entity_id
_entity_poly.type
_entity_poly.pdbx_seq_one_letter_code
_entity_poly.pdbx_strand_id
1 'polypeptide(L)'
;MTQFGNTDPTWEQLNSSLPYLDAVVHETLQLHPPVSEAIRVAMEDDVLPLATPVVTKSGETVNSLFVAKGTVLTIPIQTLNISEVFWGTDAKQFRPERWLEDFTLRAKEIQGHRHLLTFIDGPKTCLGKMFALTEFKVSKILQRESTPFFMLRIGFFRRCSL
;
A
#
# COMPACT_ATOMS: atom_id res chain seq x y z
N MET A 1 -12.64 -20.79 -5.26
CA MET A 1 -12.42 -19.59 -6.10
C MET A 1 -13.77 -19.10 -6.56
N THR A 2 -14.16 -17.89 -6.18
CA THR A 2 -15.48 -17.31 -6.51
C THR A 2 -15.51 -17.01 -8.01
N GLN A 3 -16.28 -17.78 -8.77
CA GLN A 3 -16.62 -17.47 -10.15
C GLN A 3 -17.74 -16.42 -10.08
N PHE A 4 -17.42 -15.18 -10.43
CA PHE A 4 -18.49 -14.25 -10.81
C PHE A 4 -19.12 -14.86 -12.06
N GLY A 5 -20.44 -15.05 -12.06
CA GLY A 5 -21.13 -15.56 -13.25
C GLY A 5 -20.98 -14.59 -14.43
N ASN A 6 -21.81 -14.75 -15.46
CA ASN A 6 -21.90 -13.81 -16.60
C ASN A 6 -22.45 -12.40 -16.22
N THR A 7 -22.27 -11.97 -14.97
CA THR A 7 -22.82 -10.75 -14.39
C THR A 7 -21.70 -9.96 -13.71
N ASP A 8 -21.70 -8.65 -13.90
CA ASP A 8 -20.72 -7.76 -13.28
C ASP A 8 -20.73 -7.87 -11.74
N PRO A 9 -19.55 -7.85 -11.10
CA PRO A 9 -19.46 -7.99 -9.65
C PRO A 9 -20.05 -6.75 -8.95
N THR A 10 -20.84 -6.98 -7.90
CA THR A 10 -21.39 -5.88 -7.10
C THR A 10 -20.31 -5.25 -6.22
N TRP A 11 -20.55 -4.01 -5.77
CA TRP A 11 -19.65 -3.32 -4.82
C TRP A 11 -19.37 -4.15 -3.56
N GLU A 12 -20.38 -4.83 -3.03
CA GLU A 12 -20.24 -5.67 -1.84
C GLU A 12 -19.35 -6.87 -2.13
N GLN A 13 -19.55 -7.54 -3.27
CA GLN A 13 -18.73 -8.67 -3.68
C GLN A 13 -17.25 -8.31 -3.85
N LEU A 14 -16.96 -7.12 -4.41
CA LEU A 14 -15.59 -6.62 -4.55
C LEU A 14 -14.91 -6.35 -3.21
N ASN A 15 -15.68 -6.01 -2.17
CA ASN A 15 -15.12 -5.64 -0.87
C ASN A 15 -15.05 -6.79 0.13
N SER A 16 -15.95 -7.76 0.08
CA SER A 16 -16.04 -8.83 1.09
C SER A 16 -15.69 -10.22 0.57
N SER A 17 -15.84 -10.48 -0.73
CA SER A 17 -15.83 -11.86 -1.26
C SER A 17 -14.50 -12.30 -1.87
N LEU A 18 -13.48 -11.43 -1.86
CA LEU A 18 -12.20 -11.64 -2.55
C LEU A 18 -10.97 -11.34 -1.65
N PRO A 19 -10.77 -12.09 -0.56
CA PRO A 19 -9.71 -11.80 0.40
C PRO A 19 -8.30 -11.86 -0.22
N TYR A 20 -8.04 -12.80 -1.13
CA TYR A 20 -6.73 -12.90 -1.78
C TYR A 20 -6.49 -11.75 -2.78
N LEU A 21 -7.52 -11.30 -3.50
CA LEU A 21 -7.38 -10.13 -4.37
C LEU A 21 -7.12 -8.87 -3.55
N ASP A 22 -7.82 -8.74 -2.44
CA ASP A 22 -7.61 -7.67 -1.48
C ASP A 22 -6.16 -7.69 -0.97
N ALA A 23 -5.65 -8.84 -0.56
CA ALA A 23 -4.25 -9.03 -0.17
C ALA A 23 -3.25 -8.62 -1.27
N VAL A 24 -3.48 -9.03 -2.52
CA VAL A 24 -2.65 -8.65 -3.68
C VAL A 24 -2.64 -7.14 -3.90
N VAL A 25 -3.80 -6.48 -3.78
CA VAL A 25 -3.92 -5.02 -3.94
C VAL A 25 -3.13 -4.29 -2.84
N HIS A 26 -3.27 -4.71 -1.58
CA HIS A 26 -2.56 -4.08 -0.47
C HIS A 26 -1.05 -4.29 -0.56
N GLU A 27 -0.59 -5.50 -0.94
CA GLU A 27 0.83 -5.77 -1.15
C GLU A 27 1.41 -4.96 -2.31
N THR A 28 0.63 -4.77 -3.38
CA THR A 28 1.03 -3.91 -4.50
C THR A 28 1.21 -2.46 -4.03
N LEU A 29 0.24 -1.93 -3.28
CA LEU A 29 0.26 -0.55 -2.78
C LEU A 29 1.31 -0.30 -1.70
N GLN A 30 1.73 -1.35 -0.99
CA GLN A 30 2.84 -1.29 -0.04
C GLN A 30 4.17 -1.11 -0.77
N LEU A 31 4.50 -2.02 -1.69
CA LEU A 31 5.80 -2.03 -2.38
C LEU A 31 5.91 -0.90 -3.43
N HIS A 32 4.79 -0.58 -4.09
CA HIS A 32 4.74 0.38 -5.18
C HIS A 32 3.64 1.44 -4.92
N PRO A 33 3.80 2.27 -3.88
CA PRO A 33 2.86 3.36 -3.65
C PRO A 33 2.95 4.36 -4.83
N PRO A 34 1.82 4.84 -5.37
CA PRO A 34 1.84 5.84 -6.45
C PRO A 34 2.53 7.16 -6.08
N VAL A 35 2.54 7.48 -4.78
CA VAL A 35 3.23 8.63 -4.20
C VAL A 35 4.29 8.10 -3.24
N SER A 36 5.56 8.37 -3.53
CA SER A 36 6.70 7.89 -2.74
C SER A 36 6.91 8.68 -1.45
N GLU A 37 6.53 9.95 -1.43
CA GLU A 37 6.71 10.85 -0.30
C GLU A 37 5.61 11.91 -0.22
N ALA A 38 5.32 12.38 1.00
CA ALA A 38 4.44 13.52 1.21
C ALA A 38 5.16 14.64 1.94
N ILE A 39 4.96 15.87 1.48
CA ILE A 39 5.62 17.06 2.02
C ILE A 39 4.66 17.82 2.93
N ARG A 40 5.17 18.34 4.04
CA ARG A 40 4.49 19.25 4.97
C ARG A 40 5.41 20.43 5.27
N VAL A 41 4.82 21.54 5.69
CA VAL A 41 5.56 22.72 6.17
C VAL A 41 5.04 23.05 7.57
N ALA A 42 5.95 23.20 8.53
CA ALA A 42 5.60 23.61 9.88
C ALA A 42 5.01 25.04 9.85
N MET A 43 3.79 25.20 10.33
CA MET A 43 3.10 26.50 10.32
C MET A 43 3.45 27.36 11.54
N GLU A 44 3.99 26.72 12.58
CA GLU A 44 4.46 27.29 13.84
C GLU A 44 5.65 26.48 14.37
N ASP A 45 6.31 27.00 15.40
CA ASP A 45 7.37 26.30 16.09
C ASP A 45 6.78 25.13 16.90
N ASP A 46 7.36 23.94 16.77
CA ASP A 46 6.85 22.73 17.41
C ASP A 46 7.98 21.81 17.88
N VAL A 47 7.66 20.86 18.76
CA VAL A 47 8.59 19.83 19.24
C VAL A 47 8.03 18.46 18.90
N LEU A 48 8.63 17.81 17.90
CA LEU A 48 8.24 16.48 17.46
C LEU A 48 8.79 15.41 18.41
N PRO A 49 7.95 14.62 19.10
CA PRO A 49 8.41 13.47 19.87
C PRO A 49 8.89 12.36 18.94
N LEU A 50 10.03 11.75 19.27
CA LEU A 50 10.60 10.63 18.51
C LEU A 50 10.17 9.30 19.14
N ALA A 51 9.66 8.39 18.31
CA ALA A 51 9.37 7.02 18.75
C ALA A 51 10.63 6.21 19.08
N THR A 52 11.79 6.59 18.50
CA THR A 52 13.08 5.99 18.78
C THR A 52 14.11 7.11 18.97
N PRO A 53 14.91 7.09 20.06
CA PRO A 53 15.90 8.12 20.31
C PRO A 53 16.91 8.24 19.17
N VAL A 54 17.35 9.46 18.85
CA VAL A 54 18.33 9.73 17.80
C VAL A 54 19.57 10.39 18.41
N VAL A 55 20.76 9.97 17.96
CA VAL A 55 22.03 10.59 18.37
C VAL A 55 22.33 11.78 17.47
N THR A 56 22.48 12.96 18.06
CA THR A 56 22.80 14.19 17.35
C THR A 56 24.27 14.24 16.95
N LYS A 57 24.64 15.22 16.12
CA LYS A 57 26.06 15.45 15.75
C LYS A 57 26.96 15.79 16.94
N SER A 58 26.40 16.29 18.05
CA SER A 58 27.13 16.55 19.29
C SER A 58 27.31 15.28 20.15
N GLY A 59 26.75 14.13 19.75
CA GLY A 59 26.81 12.87 20.49
C GLY A 59 25.73 12.75 21.57
N GLU A 60 24.79 13.69 21.65
CA GLU A 60 23.68 13.64 22.60
C GLU A 60 22.53 12.80 22.04
N THR A 61 21.98 11.92 22.89
CA THR A 61 20.77 11.15 22.55
C THR A 61 19.53 11.97 22.90
N VAL A 62 18.73 12.31 21.89
CA VAL A 62 17.49 13.09 22.06
C VAL A 62 16.25 12.26 21.75
N ASN A 63 15.18 12.53 22.49
CA ASN A 63 13.87 11.88 22.33
C ASN A 63 12.84 12.80 21.65
N SER A 64 13.24 14.01 21.27
CA SER A 64 12.39 14.95 20.56
C SER A 64 13.24 15.86 19.67
N LEU A 65 12.60 16.44 18.65
CA LEU A 65 13.22 17.39 17.73
C LEU A 65 12.45 18.69 17.71
N PHE A 66 13.14 19.79 17.96
CA PHE A 66 12.58 21.13 17.71
C PHE A 66 12.49 21.37 16.20
N VAL A 67 11.33 21.83 15.75
CA VAL A 67 11.02 22.16 14.36
C VAL A 67 10.55 23.60 14.31
N ALA A 68 11.37 24.47 13.73
CA ALA A 68 11.00 25.86 13.54
C ALA A 68 9.92 26.03 12.47
N LYS A 69 9.09 27.06 12.61
CA LYS A 69 8.15 27.51 11.59
C LYS A 69 8.83 27.65 10.23
N GLY A 70 8.16 27.17 9.18
CA GLY A 70 8.67 27.17 7.81
C GLY A 70 9.55 25.97 7.47
N THR A 71 9.87 25.10 8.44
CA THR A 71 10.63 23.87 8.15
C THR A 71 9.81 22.93 7.26
N VAL A 72 10.44 22.45 6.19
CA VAL A 72 9.86 21.45 5.30
C VAL A 72 10.10 20.06 5.89
N LEU A 73 9.02 19.32 6.12
CA LEU A 73 9.03 17.95 6.62
C LEU A 73 8.62 17.00 5.48
N THR A 74 9.40 15.95 5.28
CA THR A 74 9.13 14.92 4.27
C THR A 74 8.77 13.62 4.95
N ILE A 75 7.63 13.04 4.58
CA ILE A 75 7.15 11.73 5.04
C ILE A 75 7.52 10.71 3.96
N PRO A 76 8.52 9.84 4.18
CA PRO A 76 8.99 8.90 3.18
C PRO A 76 8.10 7.64 3.14
N ILE A 77 6.98 7.74 2.44
CA ILE A 77 5.94 6.69 2.36
C ILE A 77 6.53 5.37 1.88
N GLN A 78 7.22 5.37 0.73
CA GLN A 78 7.76 4.15 0.14
C GLN A 78 8.78 3.48 1.06
N THR A 79 9.70 4.27 1.63
CA THR A 79 10.72 3.75 2.55
C THR A 79 10.11 3.12 3.80
N LEU A 80 9.06 3.72 4.37
CA LEU A 80 8.38 3.16 5.53
C LEU A 80 7.60 1.88 5.18
N ASN A 81 6.95 1.84 4.02
CA ASN A 81 6.19 0.69 3.56
C ASN A 81 7.07 -0.54 3.27
N ILE A 82 8.37 -0.37 2.97
CA ILE A 82 9.32 -1.47 2.68
C ILE A 82 10.42 -1.61 3.74
N SER A 83 10.28 -0.90 4.86
CA SER A 83 11.27 -0.90 5.92
C SER A 83 11.24 -2.23 6.66
N GLU A 84 12.40 -2.88 6.75
CA GLU A 84 12.55 -4.14 7.48
C GLU A 84 12.29 -3.98 8.99
N VAL A 85 12.45 -2.75 9.52
CA VAL A 85 12.09 -2.42 10.91
C VAL A 85 10.59 -2.52 11.14
N PHE A 86 9.78 -2.15 10.14
CA PHE A 86 8.33 -2.17 10.24
C PHE A 86 7.72 -3.47 9.73
N TRP A 87 8.27 -4.05 8.66
CA TRP A 87 7.66 -5.13 7.90
C TRP A 87 8.41 -6.47 7.98
N GLY A 88 9.54 -6.52 8.69
CA GLY A 88 10.35 -7.72 8.84
C GLY A 88 11.36 -7.93 7.70
N THR A 89 12.10 -9.02 7.74
CA THR A 89 13.18 -9.30 6.78
C THR A 89 12.68 -9.53 5.34
N ASP A 90 11.41 -9.88 5.18
CA ASP A 90 10.76 -10.06 3.88
C ASP A 90 10.09 -8.77 3.35
N ALA A 91 10.32 -7.61 3.96
CA ALA A 91 9.65 -6.33 3.65
C ALA A 91 9.73 -5.87 2.18
N LYS A 92 10.72 -6.35 1.43
CA LYS A 92 10.93 -5.99 0.00
C LYS A 92 10.40 -7.06 -0.95
N GLN A 93 9.89 -8.16 -0.43
CA GLN A 93 9.35 -9.26 -1.21
C GLN A 93 7.85 -9.06 -1.42
N PHE A 94 7.35 -9.38 -2.60
CA PHE A 94 5.92 -9.40 -2.88
C PHE A 94 5.30 -10.67 -2.29
N ARG A 95 4.66 -10.56 -1.12
CA ARG A 95 4.04 -11.68 -0.39
C ARG A 95 2.62 -11.31 0.07
N PRO A 96 1.61 -11.41 -0.81
CA PRO A 96 0.21 -11.12 -0.47
C PRO A 96 -0.30 -11.89 0.75
N GLU A 97 0.20 -13.10 0.99
CA GLU A 97 -0.21 -13.96 2.11
C GLU A 97 -0.05 -13.28 3.47
N ARG A 98 0.83 -12.27 3.60
CA ARG A 98 0.97 -11.49 4.84
C ARG A 98 -0.35 -10.85 5.29
N TRP A 99 -1.23 -10.49 4.36
CA TRP A 99 -2.50 -9.83 4.68
C TRP A 99 -3.59 -10.81 5.12
N LEU A 100 -3.34 -12.12 4.99
CA LEU A 100 -4.25 -13.19 5.38
C LEU A 100 -3.82 -13.86 6.70
N GLU A 101 -2.60 -13.60 7.13
CA GLU A 101 -2.02 -14.09 8.38
C GLU A 101 -2.20 -13.04 9.49
N ASP A 102 -2.29 -13.49 10.74
CA ASP A 102 -2.11 -12.57 11.86
C ASP A 102 -0.61 -12.36 12.09
N PHE A 103 -0.09 -11.21 11.67
CA PHE A 103 1.31 -10.85 11.85
C PHE A 103 1.48 -9.83 12.96
N THR A 104 2.42 -10.05 13.88
CA THR A 104 2.80 -9.06 14.89
C THR A 104 4.02 -8.27 14.41
N LEU A 105 3.78 -7.22 13.63
CA LEU A 105 4.84 -6.36 13.11
C LEU A 105 4.67 -4.93 13.63
N ARG A 106 5.78 -4.19 13.73
CA ARG A 106 5.77 -2.76 14.08
C ARG A 106 4.98 -1.92 13.09
N ALA A 107 4.76 -2.39 11.86
CA ALA A 107 3.82 -1.80 10.93
C ALA A 107 2.47 -1.48 11.59
N LYS A 108 1.98 -2.31 12.53
CA LYS A 108 0.72 -2.06 13.27
C LYS A 108 0.71 -0.73 14.06
N GLU A 109 1.87 -0.13 14.35
CA GLU A 109 1.99 1.22 14.93
C GLU A 109 1.47 2.31 13.98
N ILE A 110 1.51 2.06 12.66
CA ILE A 110 1.02 2.98 11.62
C ILE A 110 -0.52 2.94 11.63
N GLN A 111 -1.11 4.10 11.90
CA GLN A 111 -2.57 4.30 11.99
C GLN A 111 -3.26 4.45 10.61
N GLY A 112 -2.46 4.58 9.54
CA GLY A 112 -2.94 4.64 8.16
C GLY A 112 -3.75 3.40 7.76
N HIS A 113 -4.43 3.50 6.61
CA HIS A 113 -5.30 2.42 6.13
C HIS A 113 -4.53 1.11 6.01
N ARG A 114 -4.93 0.10 6.81
CA ARG A 114 -4.24 -1.19 6.90
C ARG A 114 -2.74 -1.05 7.14
N HIS A 115 -2.37 -0.12 8.01
CA HIS A 115 -0.97 0.10 8.40
C HIS A 115 -0.08 0.62 7.26
N LEU A 116 -0.69 1.15 6.18
CA LEU A 116 0.00 1.75 5.05
C LEU A 116 -0.15 3.26 5.06
N LEU A 117 0.92 3.95 4.67
CA LEU A 117 0.92 5.40 4.45
C LEU A 117 0.58 5.77 2.99
N THR A 118 0.28 4.81 2.12
CA THR A 118 -0.01 5.02 0.69
C THR A 118 -1.17 5.99 0.46
N PHE A 119 -2.14 6.01 1.36
CA PHE A 119 -3.26 6.96 1.33
C PHE A 119 -3.13 8.09 2.34
N ILE A 120 -1.99 8.20 3.02
CA ILE A 120 -1.74 9.08 4.18
C ILE A 120 -2.73 8.82 5.32
N ASP A 121 -2.39 9.32 6.50
CA ASP A 121 -3.22 9.26 7.67
C ASP A 121 -3.62 10.66 8.17
N GLY A 122 -4.65 10.72 9.01
CA GLY A 122 -5.14 11.94 9.64
C GLY A 122 -6.08 12.78 8.75
N PRO A 123 -6.26 14.08 9.08
CA PRO A 123 -7.25 14.95 8.41
C PRO A 123 -7.03 15.17 6.91
N LYS A 124 -5.84 14.81 6.40
CA LYS A 124 -5.46 14.91 4.99
C LYS A 124 -5.33 13.53 4.32
N THR A 125 -5.98 12.51 4.87
CA THR A 125 -6.07 11.19 4.22
C THR A 125 -6.74 11.31 2.84
N CYS A 126 -6.35 10.43 1.91
CA CYS A 126 -6.84 10.44 0.54
C CYS A 126 -8.35 10.20 0.49
N LEU A 127 -9.10 11.20 0.01
CA LEU A 127 -10.55 11.12 -0.17
C LEU A 127 -10.95 10.03 -1.19
N GLY A 128 -10.08 9.81 -2.19
CA GLY A 128 -10.27 8.81 -3.25
C GLY A 128 -9.87 7.39 -2.87
N LYS A 129 -9.46 7.12 -1.63
CA LYS A 129 -8.96 5.79 -1.20
C LYS A 129 -9.89 4.64 -1.58
N MET A 130 -11.18 4.75 -1.24
CA MET A 130 -12.14 3.68 -1.52
C MET A 130 -12.39 3.50 -3.01
N PHE A 131 -12.40 4.60 -3.77
CA PHE A 131 -12.53 4.55 -5.22
C PHE A 131 -11.33 3.84 -5.86
N ALA A 132 -10.11 4.25 -5.49
CA ALA A 132 -8.88 3.67 -6.01
C ALA A 132 -8.77 2.17 -5.70
N LEU A 133 -9.07 1.76 -4.47
CA LEU A 133 -9.06 0.34 -4.09
C LEU A 133 -10.02 -0.49 -4.94
N THR A 134 -11.23 0.02 -5.17
CA THR A 134 -12.22 -0.67 -6.00
C THR A 134 -11.80 -0.72 -7.47
N GLU A 135 -11.30 0.39 -8.01
CA GLU A 135 -10.81 0.45 -9.40
C GLU A 135 -9.67 -0.55 -9.64
N PHE A 136 -8.72 -0.65 -8.69
CA PHE A 136 -7.66 -1.66 -8.75
C PHE A 136 -8.21 -3.08 -8.78
N LYS A 137 -9.20 -3.39 -7.93
CA LYS A 137 -9.82 -4.71 -7.88
C LYS A 137 -10.54 -5.04 -9.19
N VAL A 138 -11.37 -4.12 -9.69
CA VAL A 138 -12.09 -4.29 -10.97
C VAL A 138 -11.11 -4.50 -12.12
N SER A 139 -10.06 -3.67 -12.20
CA SER A 139 -9.03 -3.78 -13.24
C SER A 139 -8.34 -5.14 -13.24
N LYS A 140 -8.02 -5.69 -12.06
CA LYS A 140 -7.41 -7.02 -11.93
C LYS A 140 -8.35 -8.16 -12.29
N ILE A 141 -9.64 -8.04 -11.98
CA ILE A 141 -10.65 -9.02 -12.41
C ILE A 141 -10.77 -9.00 -13.93
N LEU A 142 -10.89 -7.83 -14.56
CA LEU A 142 -10.98 -7.70 -16.02
C LEU A 142 -9.73 -8.23 -16.73
N GLN A 143 -8.53 -8.00 -16.19
CA GLN A 143 -7.28 -8.60 -16.72
C GLN A 143 -7.32 -10.12 -16.67
N ARG A 144 -7.89 -10.71 -15.61
CA ARG A 144 -8.04 -12.16 -15.48
C ARG A 144 -9.08 -12.76 -16.42
N GLU A 145 -10.18 -12.08 -16.71
CA GLU A 145 -11.21 -12.57 -17.65
C GLU A 145 -10.81 -12.38 -19.12
N SER A 146 -10.02 -11.34 -19.41
CA SER A 146 -9.52 -11.09 -20.77
C SER A 146 -8.35 -11.99 -21.18
N THR A 147 -7.52 -12.45 -20.23
CA THR A 147 -6.39 -13.35 -20.50
C THR A 147 -6.76 -14.72 -21.07
N PRO A 148 -7.82 -15.44 -20.61
CA PRO A 148 -8.26 -16.67 -21.28
C PRO A 148 -8.81 -16.40 -22.69
N PHE A 149 -9.45 -15.25 -22.93
CA PHE A 149 -9.95 -14.86 -24.26
C PHE A 149 -8.82 -14.48 -25.23
N PHE A 150 -7.76 -13.82 -24.72
CA PHE A 150 -6.57 -13.48 -25.50
C PHE A 150 -5.77 -14.73 -25.87
N MET A 151 -5.64 -15.70 -24.96
CA MET A 151 -4.95 -16.97 -25.24
C MET A 151 -5.72 -17.84 -26.25
N LEU A 152 -7.06 -17.82 -26.24
CA LEU A 152 -7.89 -18.48 -27.27
C LEU A 152 -7.80 -17.80 -28.65
N ARG A 153 -7.64 -16.47 -28.72
CA ARG A 153 -7.45 -15.74 -29.99
C ARG A 153 -6.06 -15.96 -30.61
N ILE A 154 -5.03 -16.17 -29.80
CA ILE A 154 -3.69 -16.53 -30.30
C ILE A 154 -3.61 -18.03 -30.67
N GLY A 155 -4.41 -18.88 -30.02
CA GLY A 155 -4.51 -20.31 -30.31
C GLY A 155 -5.08 -20.68 -31.69
N PHE A 156 -5.74 -19.74 -32.40
CA PHE A 156 -6.25 -20.00 -33.75
C PHE A 156 -5.17 -19.86 -34.84
N PHE A 157 -4.02 -19.25 -34.55
CA PHE A 157 -2.95 -19.05 -35.53
C PHE A 157 -1.95 -20.22 -35.61
N ARG A 158 -2.04 -21.23 -34.74
CA ARG A 158 -1.15 -22.41 -34.75
C ARG A 158 -1.71 -23.67 -35.41
N ARG A 159 -2.86 -23.59 -36.10
CA ARG A 159 -3.47 -24.75 -36.80
C ARG A 159 -3.56 -24.65 -38.33
N CYS A 160 -2.91 -23.65 -38.94
CA CYS A 160 -2.67 -23.59 -40.38
C CYS A 160 -1.16 -23.60 -40.67
N SER A 161 -0.46 -24.64 -40.23
CA SER A 161 0.88 -25.02 -40.68
C SER A 161 1.18 -26.41 -40.15
N LEU A 162 0.56 -27.42 -40.77
CA LEU A 162 1.06 -28.78 -41.04
C LEU A 162 -0.08 -29.56 -41.72
#